data_AF-W8B7C2-F1
#
_entry.id   AF-W8B7C2-F1
#
_cell.length_a   1.000
_cell.length_b   1.000
_cell.length_c   1.000
_cell.angle_alpha   90.00
_cell.angle_beta   90.00
_cell.angle_gamma   90.00
#
_symmetry.space_group_name_H-M   'P 1'
#
loop_
_entity.id
_entity.type
_entity.pdbx_description
1 polymer ?
#
loop_
_entity_poly.entity_id
_entity_poly.type
_entity_poly.pdbx_seq_one_letter_code
_entity_poly.pdbx_strand_id
1 'polypeptide(L)'
;QYWWRNLLFIQNLFSHNDMCLNWTWSLACEMQYFVLATILLFTYAKNPRLVKGFTAAIFVGTIMWSYSIGLGAKFQLSFDSAFATGTEIYISPFVRVLPYVLGAATAWYILQNQMKIDISELKEKCIWNLAILVFFSCIYSTIKRDMSVLSAISLFIIGRLLFSLSVCWMIVGSATGRGVWWSRILEAKVFQHINRVSYAIYLLNPFVIAFFFSLTNASTHADPLMLCVLTSGFVVIVYLASVVFSLAFEMPYCNWSSLMLKRGSKQKCL
;
A
#
# COMPACT_ATOMS: atom_id res chain seq x y z
N GLN A 1 22.78 -10.14 -13.18
CA GLN A 1 22.19 -10.77 -14.38
C GLN A 1 20.75 -10.32 -14.65
N TYR A 2 19.89 -10.11 -13.64
CA TYR A 2 18.46 -9.81 -13.83
C TYR A 2 18.04 -8.35 -13.54
N TRP A 3 18.98 -7.39 -13.56
CA TRP A 3 18.70 -5.99 -13.20
C TRP A 3 17.62 -5.34 -14.08
N TRP A 4 17.58 -5.69 -15.36
CA TRP A 4 16.61 -5.18 -16.35
C TRP A 4 15.15 -5.50 -15.97
N ARG A 5 14.90 -6.58 -15.21
CA ARG A 5 13.55 -6.94 -14.72
C ARG A 5 13.00 -5.87 -13.77
N ASN A 6 13.87 -5.21 -12.99
CA ASN A 6 13.50 -4.10 -12.11
C ASN A 6 13.19 -2.83 -12.89
N LEU A 7 13.92 -2.56 -13.98
CA LEU A 7 13.63 -1.40 -14.85
C LEU A 7 12.27 -1.51 -15.54
N LEU A 8 11.88 -2.73 -15.93
CA LEU A 8 10.59 -2.99 -16.55
C LEU A 8 9.44 -3.20 -15.55
N PHE A 9 9.71 -3.15 -14.24
CA PHE A 9 8.71 -3.41 -13.19
C PHE A 9 8.01 -4.78 -13.33
N ILE A 10 8.76 -5.82 -13.67
CA ILE A 10 8.25 -7.20 -13.83
C ILE A 10 8.94 -8.21 -12.92
N GLN A 11 9.84 -7.78 -12.04
CA GLN A 11 10.60 -8.65 -11.15
C GLN A 11 9.71 -9.48 -10.21
N ASN A 12 8.52 -8.97 -9.87
CA ASN A 12 7.53 -9.66 -9.04
C ASN A 12 6.86 -10.87 -9.72
N LEU A 13 7.06 -11.07 -11.03
CA LEU A 13 6.54 -12.22 -11.79
C LEU A 13 7.51 -13.40 -11.83
N PHE A 14 8.72 -13.23 -11.29
CA PHE A 14 9.77 -14.24 -11.27
C PHE A 14 10.01 -14.75 -9.84
N SER A 15 10.81 -15.81 -9.71
CA SER A 15 11.16 -16.40 -8.42
C SER A 15 11.79 -15.37 -7.48
N HIS A 16 11.45 -15.46 -6.19
CA HIS A 16 12.00 -14.58 -5.16
C HIS A 16 13.53 -14.61 -5.09
N ASN A 17 14.13 -15.78 -5.31
CA ASN A 17 15.57 -15.98 -5.25
C ASN A 17 16.33 -15.24 -6.37
N ASP A 18 15.65 -14.91 -7.47
CA ASP A 18 16.24 -14.18 -8.59
C ASP A 18 16.19 -12.64 -8.40
N MET A 19 15.49 -12.16 -7.37
CA MET A 19 15.31 -10.73 -7.14
C MET A 19 16.54 -10.11 -6.47
N CYS A 20 17.23 -9.21 -7.20
CA CYS A 20 18.38 -8.48 -6.66
C CYS A 20 18.00 -7.49 -5.54
N LEU A 21 16.83 -6.86 -5.65
CA LEU A 21 16.31 -5.91 -4.65
C LEU A 21 14.94 -6.42 -4.22
N ASN A 22 14.91 -7.33 -3.26
CA ASN A 22 13.69 -8.07 -2.94
C ASN A 22 12.53 -7.14 -2.58
N TRP A 23 12.71 -6.09 -1.77
CA TRP A 23 11.63 -5.18 -1.38
C TRP A 23 10.92 -4.53 -2.57
N THR A 24 11.63 -4.26 -3.69
CA THR A 24 11.08 -3.57 -4.86
C THR A 24 9.95 -4.31 -5.57
N TRP A 25 9.66 -5.56 -5.19
CA TRP A 25 8.50 -6.30 -5.69
C TRP A 25 7.19 -5.52 -5.53
N SER A 26 7.02 -4.74 -4.45
CA SER A 26 5.77 -3.98 -4.25
C SER A 26 5.69 -2.75 -5.15
N LEU A 27 6.83 -2.14 -5.49
CA LEU A 27 6.89 -1.05 -6.45
C LEU A 27 6.51 -1.52 -7.87
N ALA A 28 6.91 -2.75 -8.23
CA ALA A 28 6.48 -3.37 -9.48
C ALA A 28 4.96 -3.58 -9.52
N CYS A 29 4.38 -4.07 -8.43
CA CYS A 29 2.92 -4.17 -8.30
C CYS A 29 2.23 -2.81 -8.47
N GLU A 30 2.71 -1.77 -7.77
CA GLU A 30 2.15 -0.42 -7.86
C GLU A 30 2.15 0.13 -9.28
N MET A 31 3.26 -0.02 -10.01
CA MET A 31 3.35 0.40 -11.41
C MET A 31 2.37 -0.37 -12.31
N GLN A 32 2.28 -1.70 -12.14
CA GLN A 32 1.34 -2.54 -12.88
C GLN A 32 -0.12 -2.13 -12.61
N TYR A 33 -0.48 -1.88 -11.35
CA TYR A 33 -1.82 -1.44 -10.98
C TYR A 33 -2.12 -0.03 -11.49
N PHE A 34 -1.14 0.87 -11.48
CA PHE A 34 -1.30 2.22 -12.03
C PHE A 34 -1.61 2.19 -13.52
N VAL A 35 -0.86 1.39 -14.29
CA VAL A 35 -1.12 1.19 -15.73
C VAL A 35 -2.50 0.60 -15.94
N LEU A 36 -2.87 -0.45 -15.18
CA LEU A 36 -4.19 -1.07 -15.25
C LEU A 36 -5.31 -0.05 -14.95
N ALA A 37 -5.20 0.69 -13.84
CA ALA A 37 -6.17 1.68 -13.43
C ALA A 37 -6.34 2.79 -14.49
N THR A 38 -5.24 3.22 -15.12
CA THR A 38 -5.26 4.21 -16.20
C THR A 38 -6.01 3.68 -17.42
N ILE A 39 -5.75 2.45 -17.84
CA ILE A 39 -6.47 1.80 -18.96
C ILE A 39 -7.97 1.68 -18.64
N LEU A 40 -8.31 1.26 -17.42
CA LEU A 40 -9.70 1.15 -16.98
C LEU A 40 -10.39 2.53 -16.98
N LEU A 41 -9.70 3.58 -16.55
CA LEU A 41 -10.23 4.94 -16.57
C LEU A 41 -10.53 5.43 -17.99
N PHE A 42 -9.61 5.25 -18.94
CA PHE A 42 -9.85 5.62 -20.35
C PHE A 42 -10.96 4.79 -20.99
N THR A 43 -11.01 3.49 -20.69
CA THR A 43 -12.04 2.59 -21.23
C THR A 43 -13.41 2.91 -20.64
N TYR A 44 -13.47 3.37 -19.39
CA TYR A 44 -14.70 3.73 -18.70
C TYR A 44 -15.46 4.85 -19.42
N ALA A 45 -14.74 5.82 -19.99
CA ALA A 45 -15.33 6.91 -20.77
C ALA A 45 -16.10 6.42 -22.01
N LYS A 46 -15.70 5.27 -22.58
CA LYS A 46 -16.37 4.66 -23.74
C LYS A 46 -17.43 3.65 -23.33
N ASN A 47 -17.09 2.73 -22.43
CA ASN A 47 -17.90 1.57 -22.09
C ASN A 47 -17.93 1.32 -20.56
N PRO A 48 -18.75 2.09 -19.80
CA PRO A 48 -18.76 1.99 -18.34
C PRO A 48 -19.26 0.64 -17.82
N ARG A 49 -20.17 -0.03 -18.54
CA ARG A 49 -20.67 -1.37 -18.16
C ARG A 49 -19.58 -2.44 -18.21
N LEU A 50 -18.74 -2.39 -19.25
CA LEU A 50 -17.62 -3.32 -19.43
C LEU A 50 -16.61 -3.17 -18.29
N VAL A 51 -16.23 -1.94 -17.96
CA VAL A 51 -15.28 -1.67 -16.87
C VAL A 51 -15.82 -2.10 -15.52
N LYS A 52 -17.11 -1.84 -15.23
CA LYS A 52 -17.76 -2.32 -14.00
C LYS A 52 -17.74 -3.86 -13.92
N GLY A 53 -18.10 -4.54 -15.00
CA GLY A 53 -18.06 -6.00 -15.07
C GLY A 53 -16.65 -6.57 -14.89
N PHE A 54 -15.66 -6.00 -15.57
CA PHE A 54 -14.26 -6.42 -15.47
C PHE A 54 -13.71 -6.19 -14.05
N THR A 55 -14.02 -5.06 -13.43
CA THR A 55 -13.56 -4.77 -12.06
C THR A 55 -14.21 -5.67 -11.02
N ALA A 56 -15.50 -5.99 -11.18
CA ALA A 56 -16.17 -6.98 -10.36
C ALA A 56 -15.56 -8.39 -10.55
N ALA A 57 -15.19 -8.74 -11.79
CA ALA A 57 -14.50 -10.00 -12.07
C ALA A 57 -13.12 -10.06 -11.41
N ILE A 58 -12.33 -8.96 -11.43
CA ILE A 58 -11.06 -8.89 -10.68
C ILE A 58 -11.35 -9.05 -9.18
N PHE A 59 -12.33 -8.35 -8.63
CA PHE A 59 -12.66 -8.45 -7.20
C PHE A 59 -12.93 -9.90 -6.78
N VAL A 60 -13.83 -10.59 -7.48
CA VAL A 60 -14.15 -12.00 -7.21
C VAL A 60 -12.94 -12.90 -7.45
N GLY A 61 -12.25 -12.70 -8.57
CA GLY A 61 -11.06 -13.49 -8.94
C GLY A 61 -9.94 -13.41 -7.91
N THR A 62 -9.72 -12.23 -7.33
CA THR A 62 -8.67 -12.03 -6.31
C THR A 62 -9.02 -12.71 -4.99
N ILE A 63 -10.29 -12.72 -4.58
CA ILE A 63 -10.77 -13.44 -3.41
C ILE A 63 -10.61 -14.95 -3.64
N MET A 64 -11.09 -15.45 -4.79
CA MET A 64 -10.97 -16.87 -5.15
C MET A 64 -9.51 -17.31 -5.18
N TRP A 65 -8.65 -16.55 -5.86
CA TRP A 65 -7.21 -16.81 -5.94
C TRP A 65 -6.54 -16.85 -4.57
N SER A 66 -6.89 -15.90 -3.70
CA SER A 66 -6.38 -15.84 -2.32
C SER A 66 -6.77 -17.07 -1.51
N TYR A 67 -8.01 -17.55 -1.65
CA TYR A 67 -8.46 -18.79 -1.02
C TYR A 67 -7.75 -20.02 -1.59
N SER A 68 -7.59 -20.10 -2.91
CA SER A 68 -6.93 -21.22 -3.59
C SER A 68 -5.48 -21.37 -3.15
N ILE A 69 -4.69 -20.29 -3.18
CA ILE A 69 -3.30 -20.34 -2.72
C ILE A 69 -3.24 -20.56 -1.21
N GLY A 70 -4.09 -19.88 -0.44
CA GLY A 70 -4.14 -20.05 1.02
C GLY A 70 -4.32 -21.51 1.44
N LEU A 71 -5.27 -22.20 0.81
CA LEU A 71 -5.57 -23.61 1.10
C LEU A 71 -4.46 -24.54 0.59
N GLY A 72 -3.97 -24.31 -0.63
CA GLY A 72 -2.89 -25.12 -1.22
C GLY A 72 -1.57 -25.04 -0.44
N ALA A 73 -1.24 -23.85 0.04
CA ALA A 73 -0.03 -23.59 0.82
C ALA A 73 -0.18 -23.89 2.33
N LYS A 74 -1.36 -24.36 2.78
CA LYS A 74 -1.70 -24.57 4.19
C LYS A 74 -1.35 -23.34 5.04
N PHE A 75 -1.84 -22.18 4.64
CA PHE A 75 -1.50 -20.90 5.25
C PHE A 75 -1.65 -20.91 6.77
N GLN A 76 -0.58 -20.52 7.46
CA GLN A 76 -0.52 -20.36 8.91
C GLN A 76 -0.10 -18.93 9.25
N LEU A 77 -0.73 -18.37 10.28
CA LEU A 77 -0.52 -17.00 10.73
C LEU A 77 0.71 -16.89 11.66
N SER A 78 1.82 -17.52 11.27
CA SER A 78 3.10 -17.48 12.00
C SER A 78 4.16 -16.73 11.20
N PHE A 79 5.08 -16.03 11.89
CA PHE A 79 6.16 -15.27 11.26
C PHE A 79 7.15 -16.19 10.51
N ASP A 80 7.46 -17.36 11.07
CA ASP A 80 8.37 -18.32 10.45
C ASP A 80 7.74 -18.99 9.22
N SER A 81 6.44 -19.29 9.27
CA SER A 81 5.70 -19.77 8.09
C SER A 81 5.46 -18.67 7.07
N ALA A 82 5.40 -17.40 7.47
CA ALA A 82 5.29 -16.26 6.56
C ALA A 82 6.60 -15.98 5.81
N PHE A 83 7.75 -16.28 6.42
CA PHE A 83 9.06 -16.19 5.75
C PHE A 83 9.35 -17.41 4.85
N ALA A 84 9.00 -18.62 5.30
CA ALA A 84 9.28 -19.85 4.55
C ALA A 84 8.23 -20.20 3.48
N THR A 85 6.95 -19.96 3.76
CA THR A 85 5.79 -20.31 2.90
C THR A 85 5.04 -19.06 2.41
N GLY A 86 5.22 -17.94 3.10
CA GLY A 86 4.47 -16.71 2.86
C GLY A 86 5.02 -15.83 1.74
N THR A 87 6.19 -16.11 1.15
CA THR A 87 6.68 -15.37 -0.03
C THR A 87 5.67 -15.43 -1.17
N GLU A 88 5.10 -16.59 -1.46
CA GLU A 88 4.15 -16.78 -2.56
C GLU A 88 2.84 -15.99 -2.34
N ILE A 89 2.22 -16.09 -1.15
CA ILE A 89 0.97 -15.35 -0.85
C ILE A 89 1.22 -13.85 -0.64
N TYR A 90 2.32 -13.49 0.01
CA TYR A 90 2.63 -12.12 0.40
C TYR A 90 3.09 -11.25 -0.77
N ILE A 91 3.87 -11.83 -1.69
CA ILE A 91 4.44 -11.13 -2.86
C ILE A 91 3.50 -11.21 -4.07
N SER A 92 2.56 -12.18 -4.09
CA SER A 92 1.65 -12.34 -5.22
C SER A 92 0.89 -11.03 -5.55
N PRO A 93 1.04 -10.50 -6.78
CA PRO A 93 0.32 -9.30 -7.19
C PRO A 93 -1.20 -9.51 -7.21
N PHE A 94 -1.67 -10.74 -7.39
CA PHE A 94 -3.09 -11.05 -7.47
C PHE A 94 -3.79 -11.02 -6.09
N VAL A 95 -3.07 -11.38 -5.02
CA VAL A 95 -3.58 -11.27 -3.65
C VAL A 95 -3.55 -9.82 -3.17
N ARG A 96 -2.65 -9.00 -3.73
CA ARG A 96 -2.39 -7.60 -3.33
C ARG A 96 -3.22 -6.55 -4.03
N VAL A 97 -3.86 -6.87 -5.16
CA VAL A 97 -4.65 -5.90 -5.94
C VAL A 97 -5.99 -5.53 -5.28
N LEU A 98 -6.45 -6.32 -4.30
CA LEU A 98 -7.76 -6.16 -3.67
C LEU A 98 -8.05 -4.73 -3.10
N PRO A 99 -7.17 -4.11 -2.28
CA PRO A 99 -7.35 -2.72 -1.85
C PRO A 99 -7.46 -1.72 -3.02
N TYR A 100 -6.72 -1.96 -4.12
CA TYR A 100 -6.74 -1.08 -5.30
C TYR A 100 -8.08 -1.16 -6.02
N VAL A 101 -8.68 -2.35 -6.11
CA VAL A 101 -10.01 -2.55 -6.68
C VAL A 101 -11.08 -1.82 -5.86
N LEU A 102 -11.01 -1.92 -4.53
CA LEU A 102 -11.92 -1.19 -3.63
C LEU A 102 -11.71 0.33 -3.73
N GLY A 103 -10.47 0.78 -3.82
CA GLY A 103 -10.12 2.19 -4.06
C GLY A 103 -10.69 2.70 -5.39
N ALA A 104 -10.56 1.94 -6.47
CA ALA A 104 -11.13 2.30 -7.77
C ALA A 104 -12.67 2.35 -7.72
N ALA A 105 -13.30 1.36 -7.08
CA ALA A 105 -14.75 1.33 -6.92
C ALA A 105 -15.28 2.51 -6.10
N THR A 106 -14.61 2.87 -5.01
CA THR A 106 -14.96 4.02 -4.18
C THR A 106 -14.74 5.34 -4.92
N ALA A 107 -13.63 5.50 -5.64
CA ALA A 107 -13.38 6.66 -6.47
C ALA A 107 -14.46 6.86 -7.55
N TRP A 108 -14.92 5.78 -8.20
CA TRP A 108 -16.02 5.86 -9.17
C TRP A 108 -17.36 6.21 -8.54
N TYR A 109 -17.65 5.67 -7.36
CA TYR A 109 -18.87 6.00 -6.63
C TYR A 109 -18.91 7.51 -6.31
N ILE A 110 -17.82 8.04 -5.79
CA ILE A 110 -17.69 9.47 -5.48
C ILE A 110 -17.82 10.33 -6.75
N LEU A 111 -17.19 9.93 -7.85
CA LEU A 111 -17.25 10.67 -9.12
C LEU A 111 -18.67 10.72 -9.69
N GLN A 112 -19.42 9.61 -9.65
CA GLN A 112 -20.82 9.57 -10.10
C GLN A 112 -21.70 10.47 -9.24
N ASN A 113 -21.44 10.51 -7.93
CA ASN A 113 -22.17 11.35 -6.99
C ASN A 113 -21.68 12.81 -6.94
N GLN A 114 -20.74 13.22 -7.82
CA GLN A 114 -20.22 14.60 -7.89
C GLN A 114 -19.69 15.10 -6.53
N MET A 115 -19.02 14.23 -5.76
CA MET A 115 -18.56 14.52 -4.39
C MET A 115 -19.69 14.85 -3.37
N LYS A 116 -20.97 14.66 -3.72
CA LYS A 116 -22.12 14.94 -2.85
C LYS A 116 -22.65 13.64 -2.26
N ILE A 117 -22.45 13.45 -0.96
CA ILE A 117 -22.91 12.25 -0.24
C ILE A 117 -23.82 12.70 0.91
N ASP A 118 -25.13 12.80 0.70
CA ASP A 118 -26.04 13.32 1.73
C ASP A 118 -26.16 12.36 2.93
N ILE A 119 -25.51 12.68 4.04
CA ILE A 119 -25.48 11.89 5.28
C ILE A 119 -25.62 12.86 6.45
N SER A 120 -26.49 12.51 7.39
CA SER A 120 -26.65 13.26 8.65
C SER A 120 -25.34 13.28 9.45
N GLU A 121 -25.01 14.42 10.07
CA GLU A 121 -23.78 14.61 10.85
C GLU A 121 -23.55 13.52 11.92
N LEU A 122 -24.63 13.04 12.56
CA LEU A 122 -24.54 11.99 13.58
C LEU A 122 -24.10 10.65 12.96
N LYS A 123 -24.70 10.29 11.82
CA LYS A 123 -24.35 9.07 11.09
C LYS A 123 -22.90 9.14 10.61
N GLU A 124 -22.47 10.29 10.13
CA GLU A 124 -21.10 10.48 9.66
C GLU A 124 -20.07 10.30 10.78
N LYS A 125 -20.29 10.93 11.95
CA LYS A 125 -19.42 10.74 13.13
C LYS A 125 -19.36 9.27 13.56
N CYS A 126 -20.50 8.56 13.53
CA CYS A 126 -20.58 7.15 13.87
C CYS A 126 -19.75 6.29 12.90
N ILE A 127 -19.89 6.51 11.58
CA ILE A 127 -19.15 5.73 10.56
C ILE A 127 -17.65 6.04 10.65
N TRP A 128 -17.23 7.28 10.94
CA TRP A 128 -15.83 7.61 11.19
C TRP A 128 -15.23 6.84 12.37
N ASN A 129 -15.91 6.85 13.52
CA ASN A 129 -15.46 6.11 14.69
C ASN A 129 -15.43 4.60 14.44
N LEU A 130 -16.43 4.07 13.72
CA LEU A 130 -16.46 2.67 13.31
C LEU A 130 -15.30 2.32 12.38
N ALA A 131 -14.99 3.16 11.38
CA ALA A 131 -13.89 2.94 10.45
C ALA A 131 -12.54 2.89 11.19
N ILE A 132 -12.34 3.77 12.16
CA ILE A 132 -11.12 3.80 12.99
C ILE A 132 -11.05 2.55 13.88
N LEU A 133 -12.16 2.17 14.52
CA LEU A 133 -12.21 0.95 15.33
C LEU A 133 -11.89 -0.30 14.50
N VAL A 134 -12.46 -0.39 13.29
CA VAL A 134 -12.15 -1.48 12.35
C VAL A 134 -10.69 -1.44 11.93
N PHE A 135 -10.13 -0.27 11.62
CA PHE A 135 -8.72 -0.10 11.26
C PHE A 135 -7.78 -0.66 12.35
N PHE A 136 -7.95 -0.25 13.60
CA PHE A 136 -7.13 -0.75 14.71
C PHE A 136 -7.41 -2.21 15.06
N SER A 137 -8.67 -2.65 14.97
CA SER A 137 -9.05 -4.05 15.19
C SER A 137 -8.39 -5.00 14.19
N CYS A 138 -8.32 -4.61 12.90
CA CYS A 138 -7.64 -5.39 11.87
C CYS A 138 -6.11 -5.49 12.12
N ILE A 139 -5.49 -4.48 12.73
CA ILE A 139 -4.08 -4.54 13.13
C ILE A 139 -3.90 -5.53 14.29
N TYR A 140 -4.78 -5.45 15.30
CA TYR A 140 -4.72 -6.29 16.49
C TYR A 140 -5.06 -7.77 16.22
N SER A 141 -5.92 -8.06 15.23
CA SER A 141 -6.38 -9.42 14.91
C SER A 141 -5.25 -10.39 14.54
N THR A 142 -4.07 -9.86 14.19
CA THR A 142 -2.88 -10.64 13.81
C THR A 142 -2.09 -11.18 15.02
N ILE A 143 -2.49 -10.84 16.26
CA ILE A 143 -1.76 -11.24 17.47
C ILE A 143 -1.96 -12.72 17.81
N LYS A 144 -3.16 -13.28 17.58
CA LYS A 144 -3.43 -14.70 17.86
C LYS A 144 -3.00 -15.55 16.67
N ARG A 145 -1.99 -16.39 16.87
CA ARG A 145 -1.32 -17.16 15.80
C ARG A 145 -1.79 -18.61 15.69
N ASP A 146 -2.39 -19.14 16.75
CA ASP A 146 -2.91 -20.51 16.79
C ASP A 146 -4.35 -20.54 16.27
N MET A 147 -4.48 -20.75 14.96
CA MET A 147 -5.76 -20.85 14.27
C MET A 147 -5.73 -21.95 13.21
N SER A 148 -6.90 -22.52 12.90
CA SER A 148 -7.02 -23.46 11.80
C SER A 148 -6.75 -22.76 10.46
N VAL A 149 -6.25 -23.49 9.46
CA VAL A 149 -5.90 -22.94 8.14
C VAL A 149 -7.07 -22.15 7.53
N LEU A 150 -8.29 -22.70 7.58
CA LEU A 150 -9.47 -22.04 7.00
C LEU A 150 -9.82 -20.72 7.73
N SER A 151 -9.71 -20.70 9.06
CA SER A 151 -9.98 -19.49 9.85
C SER A 151 -8.89 -18.44 9.66
N ALA A 152 -7.62 -18.85 9.57
CA ALA A 152 -6.49 -17.96 9.28
C ALA A 152 -6.61 -17.28 7.92
N ILE A 153 -6.93 -18.03 6.85
CA ILE A 153 -7.10 -17.48 5.50
C ILE A 153 -8.32 -16.56 5.44
N SER A 154 -9.44 -16.96 6.06
CA SER A 154 -10.66 -16.15 6.07
C SER A 154 -10.42 -14.84 6.82
N LEU A 155 -9.75 -14.88 7.97
CA LEU A 155 -9.35 -13.69 8.73
C LEU A 155 -8.41 -12.80 7.92
N PHE A 156 -7.47 -13.38 7.17
CA PHE A 156 -6.56 -12.63 6.31
C PHE A 156 -7.30 -11.90 5.18
N ILE A 157 -8.19 -12.58 4.46
CA ILE A 157 -8.94 -11.99 3.33
C ILE A 157 -9.95 -10.96 3.83
N ILE A 158 -10.77 -11.33 4.82
CA ILE A 158 -11.78 -10.43 5.41
C ILE A 158 -11.11 -9.26 6.12
N GLY A 159 -10.03 -9.50 6.85
CA GLY A 159 -9.25 -8.44 7.50
C GLY A 159 -8.71 -7.44 6.49
N ARG A 160 -8.15 -7.90 5.36
CA ARG A 160 -7.70 -7.02 4.26
C ARG A 160 -8.86 -6.26 3.62
N LEU A 161 -10.01 -6.91 3.39
CA LEU A 161 -11.22 -6.27 2.87
C LEU A 161 -11.69 -5.14 3.78
N LEU A 162 -11.90 -5.43 5.07
CA LEU A 162 -12.40 -4.49 6.06
C LEU A 162 -11.42 -3.33 6.30
N PHE A 163 -10.12 -3.63 6.38
CA PHE A 163 -9.08 -2.61 6.46
C PHE A 163 -9.07 -1.70 5.23
N SER A 164 -9.24 -2.25 4.04
CA SER A 164 -9.29 -1.45 2.82
C SER A 164 -10.54 -0.56 2.77
N LEU A 165 -11.70 -1.10 3.18
CA LEU A 165 -12.96 -0.35 3.25
C LEU A 165 -12.90 0.78 4.28
N SER A 166 -12.29 0.57 5.45
CA SER A 166 -12.14 1.62 6.45
C SER A 166 -11.27 2.76 5.92
N VAL A 167 -10.15 2.45 5.27
CA VAL A 167 -9.29 3.46 4.63
C VAL A 167 -10.02 4.18 3.50
N CYS A 168 -10.75 3.47 2.63
CA CYS A 168 -11.54 4.09 1.58
C CYS A 168 -12.56 5.08 2.15
N TRP A 169 -13.24 4.73 3.23
CA TRP A 169 -14.17 5.63 3.91
C TRP A 169 -13.48 6.87 4.48
N MET A 170 -12.32 6.69 5.14
CA MET A 170 -11.53 7.83 5.65
C MET A 170 -11.12 8.80 4.54
N ILE A 171 -10.74 8.27 3.36
CA ILE A 171 -10.43 9.08 2.18
C ILE A 171 -11.68 9.83 1.69
N VAL A 172 -12.81 9.14 1.56
CA VAL A 172 -14.09 9.76 1.12
C VAL A 172 -14.51 10.88 2.08
N GLY A 173 -14.46 10.62 3.39
CA GLY A 173 -14.81 11.60 4.41
C GLY A 173 -13.91 12.83 4.36
N SER A 174 -12.60 12.64 4.19
CA SER A 174 -11.65 13.75 4.07
C SER A 174 -11.88 14.53 2.77
N ALA A 175 -12.09 13.85 1.64
CA ALA A 175 -12.26 14.48 0.33
C ALA A 175 -13.58 15.25 0.17
N THR A 176 -14.64 14.88 0.91
CA THR A 176 -15.93 15.60 0.91
C THR A 176 -15.91 16.88 1.75
N GLY A 177 -14.78 17.21 2.38
CA GLY A 177 -14.58 18.47 3.10
C GLY A 177 -15.34 18.59 4.42
N ARG A 178 -15.84 17.46 4.92
CA ARG A 178 -16.61 17.40 6.16
C ARG A 178 -15.65 17.22 7.32
N GLY A 179 -15.18 18.36 7.85
CA GLY A 179 -14.03 18.48 8.73
C GLY A 179 -14.17 17.87 10.13
N VAL A 180 -14.27 16.54 10.21
CA VAL A 180 -14.10 15.75 11.43
C VAL A 180 -12.66 15.92 11.94
N TRP A 181 -12.46 15.91 13.26
CA TRP A 181 -11.14 16.11 13.88
C TRP A 181 -10.06 15.16 13.33
N TRP A 182 -10.43 13.91 13.04
CA TRP A 182 -9.52 12.92 12.45
C TRP A 182 -9.03 13.28 11.05
N SER A 183 -9.90 13.82 10.17
CA SER A 183 -9.47 14.28 8.85
C SER A 183 -8.46 15.43 8.98
N ARG A 184 -8.65 16.34 9.94
CA ARG A 184 -7.68 17.43 10.21
C ARG A 184 -6.31 16.93 10.64
N ILE A 185 -6.24 15.84 11.40
CA ILE A 185 -4.96 15.21 11.75
C ILE A 185 -4.30 14.64 10.51
N LEU A 186 -5.04 13.87 9.70
CA LEU A 186 -4.50 13.25 8.47
C LEU A 186 -4.04 14.30 7.44
N GLU A 187 -4.72 15.45 7.39
CA GLU A 187 -4.39 16.57 6.52
C GLU A 187 -3.31 17.50 7.10
N ALA A 188 -2.81 17.24 8.31
CA ALA A 188 -1.81 18.11 8.94
C ALA A 188 -0.52 18.18 8.11
N LYS A 189 0.11 19.35 8.10
CA LYS A 189 1.31 19.65 7.30
C LYS A 189 2.47 18.66 7.54
N VAL A 190 2.59 18.14 8.75
CA VAL A 190 3.61 17.14 9.10
C VAL A 190 3.39 15.84 8.31
N PHE A 191 2.16 15.31 8.29
CA PHE A 191 1.84 14.11 7.52
C PHE A 191 1.98 14.36 6.01
N GLN A 192 1.60 15.55 5.53
CA GLN A 192 1.83 15.91 4.13
C GLN A 192 3.32 15.92 3.77
N HIS A 193 4.19 16.42 4.66
CA HIS A 193 5.64 16.41 4.46
C HIS A 193 6.19 14.98 4.44
N ILE A 194 5.84 14.17 5.43
CA ILE A 194 6.27 12.76 5.50
C ILE A 194 5.78 11.98 4.27
N ASN A 195 4.55 12.22 3.82
CA ASN A 195 4.01 11.60 2.61
C ASN A 195 4.83 11.93 1.36
N ARG A 196 5.35 13.17 1.25
CA ARG A 196 6.20 13.58 0.12
C ARG A 196 7.54 12.82 0.06
N VAL A 197 8.14 12.50 1.20
CA VAL A 197 9.42 11.75 1.28
C VAL A 197 9.23 10.24 1.46
N SER A 198 7.97 9.77 1.52
CA SER A 198 7.64 8.37 1.83
C SER A 198 8.24 7.38 0.83
N TYR A 199 8.28 7.73 -0.46
CA TYR A 199 8.89 6.93 -1.50
C TYR A 199 10.40 6.74 -1.26
N ALA A 200 11.13 7.83 -1.00
CA ALA A 200 12.54 7.78 -0.68
C ALA A 200 12.81 7.00 0.62
N ILE A 201 11.97 7.16 1.65
CA ILE A 201 12.06 6.36 2.89
C ILE A 201 11.92 4.87 2.57
N TYR A 202 10.89 4.50 1.81
CA TYR A 202 10.61 3.12 1.44
C TYR A 202 11.78 2.50 0.66
N LEU A 203 12.35 3.24 -0.31
CA LEU A 203 13.45 2.76 -1.14
C LEU A 203 14.75 2.58 -0.36
N LEU A 204 15.09 3.55 0.49
CA LEU A 204 16.38 3.58 1.20
C LEU A 204 16.40 2.73 2.46
N ASN A 205 15.26 2.47 3.10
CA ASN A 205 15.21 1.78 4.38
C ASN A 205 15.99 0.44 4.38
N PRO A 206 15.72 -0.51 3.47
CA PRO A 206 16.46 -1.78 3.45
C PRO A 206 17.94 -1.60 3.10
N PHE A 207 18.28 -0.62 2.24
CA PHE A 207 19.67 -0.31 1.90
C PHE A 207 20.47 0.21 3.10
N VAL A 208 19.91 1.17 3.84
CA VAL A 208 20.56 1.74 5.03
C VAL A 208 20.73 0.65 6.08
N ILE A 209 19.68 -0.12 6.38
CA ILE A 209 19.76 -1.21 7.35
C ILE A 209 20.84 -2.22 6.93
N ALA A 210 20.81 -2.71 5.70
CA ALA A 210 21.79 -3.69 5.21
C ALA A 210 23.22 -3.14 5.27
N PHE A 211 23.43 -1.87 4.95
CA PHE A 211 24.74 -1.22 5.03
C PHE A 211 25.28 -1.20 6.47
N PHE A 212 24.49 -0.76 7.44
CA PHE A 212 24.91 -0.71 8.85
C PHE A 212 25.20 -2.10 9.43
N PHE A 213 24.36 -3.09 9.12
CA PHE A 213 24.60 -4.47 9.53
C PHE A 213 25.82 -5.09 8.85
N SER A 214 26.13 -4.72 7.60
CA SER A 214 27.35 -5.18 6.92
C SER A 214 28.63 -4.63 7.54
N LEU A 215 28.55 -3.48 8.21
CA LEU A 215 29.68 -2.89 8.94
C LEU A 215 29.88 -3.48 10.34
N THR A 216 28.93 -4.29 10.83
CA THR A 216 28.90 -4.78 12.21
C THR A 216 28.99 -6.30 12.23
N ASN A 217 30.01 -6.85 12.89
CA ASN A 217 30.16 -8.30 13.07
C ASN A 217 29.51 -8.82 14.37
N ALA A 218 28.91 -7.93 15.16
CA ALA A 218 28.28 -8.27 16.44
C ALA A 218 26.83 -8.74 16.24
N SER A 219 26.47 -9.84 16.89
CA SER A 219 25.08 -10.29 16.97
C SER A 219 24.24 -9.30 17.77
N THR A 220 23.12 -8.86 17.22
CA THR A 220 22.17 -8.00 17.94
C THR A 220 21.28 -8.84 18.85
N HIS A 221 21.23 -8.49 20.14
CA HIS A 221 20.30 -9.13 21.07
C HIS A 221 18.85 -8.74 20.71
N ALA A 222 17.99 -9.72 20.53
CA ALA A 222 16.56 -9.53 20.25
C ALA A 222 15.76 -9.21 21.52
N ASP A 223 16.28 -8.30 22.34
CA ASP A 223 15.52 -7.75 23.47
C ASP A 223 14.52 -6.69 22.97
N PRO A 224 13.25 -6.71 23.40
CA PRO A 224 12.25 -5.75 22.93
C PRO A 224 12.62 -4.28 23.14
N LEU A 225 13.23 -3.93 24.28
CA LEU A 225 13.63 -2.55 24.55
C LEU A 225 14.78 -2.13 23.66
N MET A 226 15.78 -2.99 23.50
CA MET A 226 16.91 -2.74 22.59
C MET A 226 16.44 -2.60 21.15
N LEU A 227 15.46 -3.42 20.73
CA LEU A 227 14.87 -3.33 19.39
C LEU A 227 14.11 -2.01 19.19
N CYS A 228 13.39 -1.52 20.20
CA CYS A 228 12.75 -0.20 20.14
C CYS A 228 13.77 0.93 19.96
N VAL A 229 14.89 0.89 20.70
CA VAL A 229 15.97 1.87 20.56
C VAL A 229 16.58 1.79 19.16
N LEU A 230 16.96 0.60 18.70
CA LEU A 230 17.56 0.38 17.38
C LEU A 230 16.64 0.85 16.24
N THR A 231 15.36 0.48 16.30
CA THR A 231 14.37 0.87 15.27
C THR A 231 14.16 2.38 15.25
N SER A 232 14.08 3.04 16.41
CA SER A 232 13.98 4.51 16.47
C SER A 232 15.20 5.20 15.86
N GLY A 233 16.41 4.66 16.09
CA GLY A 233 17.64 5.15 15.48
C GLY A 233 17.61 5.03 13.95
N PHE A 234 17.25 3.85 13.43
CA PHE A 234 17.12 3.65 11.99
C PHE A 234 16.05 4.53 11.35
N VAL A 235 14.91 4.74 12.02
CA VAL A 235 13.85 5.63 11.51
C VAL A 235 14.38 7.05 11.29
N VAL A 236 15.15 7.58 12.25
CA VAL A 236 15.74 8.92 12.13
C VAL A 236 16.79 8.97 11.01
N ILE A 237 17.70 7.99 10.95
CA ILE A 237 18.75 7.94 9.93
C ILE A 237 18.14 7.84 8.52
N VAL A 238 17.19 6.93 8.33
CA VAL A 238 16.50 6.72 7.04
C VAL A 238 15.72 7.98 6.65
N TYR A 239 15.05 8.64 7.59
CA TYR A 239 14.35 9.89 7.33
C TYR A 239 15.28 11.01 6.89
N LEU A 240 16.45 11.17 7.54
CA LEU A 240 17.43 12.18 7.11
C LEU A 240 18.01 11.85 5.74
N ALA A 241 18.34 10.58 5.50
CA ALA A 241 18.85 10.12 4.21
C ALA A 241 17.81 10.30 3.08
N SER A 242 16.52 10.06 3.36
CA SER A 242 15.45 10.23 2.39
C SER A 242 15.24 11.68 2.00
N VAL A 243 15.34 12.61 2.94
CA VAL A 243 15.29 14.06 2.64
C VAL A 243 16.41 14.45 1.67
N VAL A 244 17.65 14.01 1.94
CA VAL A 244 18.80 14.28 1.05
C VAL A 244 18.56 13.67 -0.34
N PHE A 245 18.08 12.44 -0.40
CA PHE A 245 17.78 11.76 -1.65
C PHE A 245 16.68 12.44 -2.46
N SER A 246 15.56 12.82 -1.81
CA SER A 246 14.47 13.55 -2.45
C SER A 246 14.93 14.89 -3.01
N LEU A 247 15.79 15.62 -2.29
CA LEU A 247 16.35 16.89 -2.78
C LEU A 247 17.33 16.70 -3.94
N ALA A 248 18.12 15.62 -3.93
CA ALA A 248 19.13 15.35 -4.95
C ALA A 248 18.55 14.76 -6.25
N PHE A 249 17.50 13.94 -6.17
CA PHE A 249 16.99 13.17 -7.31
C PHE A 249 15.54 13.50 -7.66
N GLU A 250 14.63 13.44 -6.70
CA GLU A 250 13.19 13.62 -6.97
C GLU A 250 12.86 15.06 -7.38
N MET A 251 13.34 16.05 -6.63
CA MET A 251 13.05 17.47 -6.88
C MET A 251 13.59 17.94 -8.25
N PRO A 252 14.83 17.63 -8.65
CA PRO A 252 15.32 17.95 -9.99
C PRO A 252 14.51 17.26 -11.08
N TYR A 253 14.17 15.98 -10.92
CA TYR A 253 13.37 15.24 -11.90
C TYR A 253 11.95 15.81 -12.05
N CYS A 254 11.28 16.15 -10.95
CA CYS A 254 10.00 16.85 -10.96
C CYS A 254 10.09 18.20 -11.67
N ASN A 255 11.16 18.96 -11.43
CA ASN A 255 11.34 20.25 -12.11
C ASN A 255 11.55 20.06 -13.62
N TRP A 256 12.44 19.15 -14.02
CA TRP A 256 12.72 18.81 -15.42
C TRP A 256 11.48 18.33 -16.17
N SER A 257 10.76 17.36 -15.61
CA SER A 257 9.50 16.87 -16.20
C SER A 257 8.45 17.98 -16.33
N SER A 258 8.31 18.84 -15.31
CA SER A 258 7.40 19.99 -15.38
C SER A 258 7.78 20.98 -16.49
N LEU A 259 9.07 21.19 -16.74
CA LEU A 259 9.56 22.07 -17.81
C LEU A 259 9.30 21.46 -19.20
N MET A 260 9.47 20.14 -19.36
CA MET A 260 9.16 19.45 -20.61
C MET A 260 7.65 19.46 -20.93
N LEU A 261 6.80 19.30 -19.92
CA LEU A 261 5.33 19.31 -20.08
C LEU A 261 4.74 20.74 -20.19
N LYS A 262 5.45 21.76 -19.72
CA LYS A 262 5.03 23.18 -19.77
C LYS A 262 4.93 23.80 -21.16
N ARG A 263 5.16 23.04 -22.24
CA ARG A 263 4.80 23.49 -23.60
C ARG A 263 3.28 23.55 -23.85
N GLY A 264 2.42 23.20 -22.89
CA GLY A 264 0.96 23.28 -23.06
C GLY A 264 0.06 23.57 -21.85
N SER A 265 0.49 23.41 -20.59
CA SER A 265 -0.36 23.79 -19.45
C SER A 265 0.45 23.92 -18.15
N LYS A 266 0.15 24.95 -17.34
CA LYS A 266 0.71 25.11 -15.99
C LYS A 266 0.12 24.03 -15.08
N GLN A 267 0.70 22.84 -15.10
CA GLN A 267 0.47 21.87 -14.04
C GLN A 267 1.33 22.28 -12.84
N LYS A 268 0.68 22.60 -11.70
CA LYS A 268 1.38 22.66 -10.42
C LYS A 268 1.81 21.24 -10.10
N CYS A 269 3.12 20.99 -10.12
CA CYS A 269 3.69 19.81 -9.52
C CYS A 269 3.97 20.15 -8.04
N LEU A 270 3.41 19.31 -7.15
CA LEU A 270 3.51 19.27 -5.67
C LEU A 270 2.69 20.25 -4.84
#